data_AF-S6VA00-F1
#
_entry.id   AF-S6VA00-F1
#
_cell.length_a   1.000
_cell.length_b   1.000
_cell.length_c   1.000
_cell.angle_alpha   90.00
_cell.angle_beta   90.00
_cell.angle_gamma   90.00
#
_symmetry.space_group_name_H-M   'P 1'
#
loop_
_entity.id
_entity.type
_entity.pdbx_description
1 polymer ?
#
loop_
_entity_poly.entity_id
_entity_poly.type
_entity_poly.pdbx_seq_one_letter_code
_entity_poly.pdbx_strand_id
1 'polypeptide(L)'
;FPSTDLSAATDGIADGLYDWANVDPLPLALFDAARVDFSLRRLVHYTGSDWRHVQPWILLTNYHRYVDQFILHGLEKLREDPRFVRMVLPGNVVVDKSMGVDEAQAIVASVVWHRYQMPAYHLIAEDGHGVTLVNIGVGPSNAKNITDHLAVLRPHCWLMIGHCGGLRQSQTIGDYVLAHAYMRRDGIL
;
A
#
# COMPACT_ATOMS: atom_id res chain seq x y z
N PHE A 1 -5.02 -32.17 8.39
CA PHE A 1 -5.24 -30.73 8.66
C PHE A 1 -5.63 -30.05 7.36
N PRO A 2 -6.48 -29.01 7.37
CA PRO A 2 -6.83 -28.26 6.16
C PRO A 2 -5.56 -27.63 5.56
N SER A 3 -5.26 -27.91 4.31
CA SER A 3 -4.18 -27.28 3.55
C SER A 3 -4.75 -26.20 2.64
N THR A 4 -3.97 -25.14 2.37
CA THR A 4 -4.37 -24.11 1.41
C THR A 4 -4.43 -24.72 0.01
N ASP A 5 -5.63 -24.90 -0.54
CA ASP A 5 -5.80 -25.26 -1.94
C ASP A 5 -5.66 -23.99 -2.79
N LEU A 6 -4.54 -23.87 -3.49
CA LEU A 6 -4.27 -22.72 -4.38
C LEU A 6 -5.29 -22.60 -5.51
N SER A 7 -5.96 -23.69 -5.89
CA SER A 7 -7.01 -23.66 -6.91
C SER A 7 -8.31 -23.02 -6.41
N ALA A 8 -8.49 -22.91 -5.08
CA ALA A 8 -9.66 -22.31 -4.48
C ALA A 8 -9.59 -20.77 -4.37
N ALA A 9 -8.40 -20.17 -4.47
CA ALA A 9 -8.26 -18.71 -4.42
C ALA A 9 -8.47 -18.11 -5.82
N THR A 10 -9.59 -17.42 -6.02
CA THR A 10 -9.96 -16.83 -7.32
C THR A 10 -10.19 -15.32 -7.24
N ASP A 11 -9.87 -14.61 -8.32
CA ASP A 11 -10.21 -13.18 -8.56
C ASP A 11 -11.36 -13.00 -9.54
N GLY A 12 -12.00 -14.08 -10.01
CA GLY A 12 -12.90 -14.02 -11.16
C GLY A 12 -14.06 -13.03 -11.01
N ILE A 13 -14.54 -12.77 -9.78
CA ILE A 13 -15.56 -11.76 -9.51
C ILE A 13 -14.98 -10.35 -9.69
N ALA A 14 -13.82 -10.07 -9.10
CA ALA A 14 -13.16 -8.76 -9.17
C ALA A 14 -12.68 -8.43 -10.60
N ASP A 15 -12.23 -9.44 -11.35
CA ASP A 15 -11.79 -9.32 -12.74
C ASP A 15 -12.95 -9.24 -13.74
N GLY A 16 -14.20 -9.43 -13.28
CA GLY A 16 -15.37 -9.42 -14.15
C GLY A 16 -15.48 -10.65 -15.08
N LEU A 17 -14.79 -11.74 -14.76
CA LEU A 17 -14.84 -13.01 -15.49
C LEU A 17 -16.08 -13.86 -15.15
N TYR A 18 -16.89 -13.39 -14.21
CA TYR A 18 -18.12 -14.06 -13.79
C TYR A 18 -19.27 -13.78 -14.78
N ASP A 19 -20.02 -14.82 -15.15
CA ASP A 19 -21.23 -14.66 -15.97
C ASP A 19 -22.40 -14.16 -15.13
N TRP A 20 -22.48 -12.85 -14.97
CA TRP A 20 -23.52 -12.18 -14.17
C TRP A 20 -24.96 -12.45 -14.66
N ALA A 21 -25.14 -12.87 -15.92
CA ALA A 21 -26.47 -13.06 -16.48
C ALA A 21 -27.13 -14.38 -16.04
N ASN A 22 -26.34 -15.40 -15.70
CA ASN A 22 -26.83 -16.76 -15.47
C ASN A 22 -26.44 -17.34 -14.09
N VAL A 23 -25.82 -16.54 -13.22
CA VAL A 23 -25.34 -16.98 -11.90
C VAL A 23 -26.43 -16.85 -10.84
N ASP A 24 -26.73 -17.97 -10.19
CA ASP A 24 -27.53 -18.07 -8.96
C ASP A 24 -26.92 -19.15 -8.05
N PRO A 25 -26.49 -18.82 -6.81
CA PRO A 25 -26.56 -17.52 -6.14
C PRO A 25 -25.51 -16.51 -6.61
N LEU A 26 -25.87 -15.22 -6.55
CA LEU A 26 -24.94 -14.12 -6.81
C LEU A 26 -23.89 -13.97 -5.70
N PRO A 27 -22.65 -13.56 -6.03
CA PRO A 27 -21.63 -13.31 -5.03
C PRO A 27 -21.95 -12.08 -4.17
N LEU A 28 -21.79 -12.22 -2.85
CA LEU A 28 -22.02 -11.13 -1.88
C LEU A 28 -20.85 -10.13 -1.81
N ALA A 29 -19.63 -10.58 -2.11
CA ALA A 29 -18.40 -9.79 -2.01
C ALA A 29 -17.48 -10.08 -3.20
N LEU A 30 -16.52 -9.18 -3.45
CA LEU A 30 -15.55 -9.32 -4.54
C LEU A 30 -14.56 -10.47 -4.34
N PHE A 31 -14.27 -10.81 -3.09
CA PHE A 31 -13.28 -11.81 -2.72
C PHE A 31 -13.87 -12.78 -1.69
N ASP A 32 -13.58 -14.07 -1.85
CA ASP A 32 -13.94 -15.08 -0.87
C ASP A 32 -12.94 -15.14 0.30
N ALA A 33 -13.25 -15.97 1.31
CA ALA A 33 -12.42 -16.09 2.50
C ALA A 33 -11.00 -16.59 2.19
N ALA A 34 -10.86 -17.58 1.29
CA ALA A 34 -9.57 -18.16 0.93
C ALA A 34 -8.65 -17.12 0.29
N ARG A 35 -9.21 -16.29 -0.61
CA ARG A 35 -8.50 -15.19 -1.26
C ARG A 35 -8.10 -14.08 -0.28
N VAL A 36 -9.01 -13.70 0.62
CA VAL A 36 -8.70 -12.70 1.66
C VAL A 36 -7.54 -13.20 2.52
N ASP A 37 -7.63 -14.40 3.08
CA ASP A 37 -6.59 -14.97 3.95
C ASP A 37 -5.23 -15.09 3.25
N PHE A 38 -5.22 -15.51 1.99
CA PHE A 38 -4.01 -15.57 1.18
C PHE A 38 -3.37 -14.17 1.04
N SER A 39 -4.18 -13.18 0.68
CA SER A 39 -3.71 -11.81 0.45
C SER A 39 -3.22 -11.14 1.74
N LEU A 40 -3.90 -11.34 2.87
CA LEU A 40 -3.47 -10.81 4.17
C LEU A 40 -2.09 -11.35 4.58
N ARG A 41 -1.82 -12.64 4.36
CA ARG A 41 -0.49 -13.23 4.62
C ARG A 41 0.58 -12.67 3.68
N ARG A 42 0.23 -12.47 2.40
CA ARG A 42 1.15 -11.88 1.42
C ARG A 42 1.46 -10.41 1.70
N LEU A 43 0.48 -9.62 2.15
CA LEU A 43 0.71 -8.25 2.59
C LEU A 43 1.79 -8.22 3.67
N VAL A 44 1.62 -9.00 4.76
CA VAL A 44 2.60 -9.04 5.86
C VAL A 44 3.99 -9.42 5.35
N HIS A 45 4.08 -10.41 4.46
CA HIS A 45 5.35 -10.85 3.87
C HIS A 45 6.04 -9.77 3.04
N TYR A 46 5.31 -9.08 2.17
CA TYR A 46 5.90 -8.10 1.24
C TYR A 46 6.15 -6.74 1.87
N THR A 47 5.30 -6.32 2.82
CA THR A 47 5.35 -4.99 3.42
C THR A 47 6.11 -4.93 4.73
N GLY A 48 6.22 -6.07 5.41
CA GLY A 48 6.79 -6.14 6.75
C GLY A 48 5.89 -5.60 7.85
N SER A 49 4.61 -5.33 7.55
CA SER A 49 3.67 -4.73 8.50
C SER A 49 2.40 -5.57 8.62
N ASP A 50 1.81 -5.64 9.81
CA ASP A 50 0.49 -6.24 10.03
C ASP A 50 -0.54 -5.48 9.19
N TRP A 51 -1.37 -6.21 8.45
CA TRP A 51 -2.37 -5.66 7.55
C TRP A 51 -3.40 -4.77 8.27
N ARG A 52 -3.58 -4.95 9.59
CA ARG A 52 -4.47 -4.12 10.42
C ARG A 52 -4.01 -2.67 10.56
N HIS A 53 -2.76 -2.38 10.24
CA HIS A 53 -2.24 -1.01 10.23
C HIS A 53 -2.53 -0.27 8.92
N VAL A 54 -2.89 -0.98 7.86
CA VAL A 54 -3.20 -0.36 6.56
C VAL A 54 -4.38 0.58 6.71
N GLN A 55 -4.18 1.81 6.24
CA GLN A 55 -5.15 2.89 6.27
C GLN A 55 -5.91 2.96 4.93
N PRO A 56 -7.15 3.48 4.90
CA PRO A 56 -7.97 3.48 3.69
C PRO A 56 -7.45 4.41 2.57
N TRP A 57 -6.58 5.37 2.91
CA TRP A 57 -5.94 6.29 1.96
C TRP A 57 -4.50 5.85 1.71
N ILE A 58 -4.22 5.37 0.50
CA ILE A 58 -2.94 4.74 0.17
C ILE A 58 -2.16 5.61 -0.82
N LEU A 59 -0.87 5.78 -0.57
CA LEU A 59 0.11 6.32 -1.49
C LEU A 59 1.04 5.20 -1.92
N LEU A 60 1.26 5.06 -3.22
CA LEU A 60 2.23 4.15 -3.80
C LEU A 60 3.40 4.98 -4.34
N THR A 61 4.63 4.57 -4.08
CA THR A 61 5.81 5.24 -4.62
C THR A 61 6.82 4.27 -5.19
N ASN A 62 7.58 4.73 -6.18
CA ASN A 62 8.70 3.99 -6.79
C ASN A 62 10.07 4.54 -6.35
N TYR A 63 10.11 5.49 -5.41
CA TYR A 63 11.34 6.19 -5.06
C TYR A 63 11.49 6.41 -3.56
N HIS A 64 12.60 5.91 -3.01
CA HIS A 64 12.83 5.86 -1.56
C HIS A 64 12.83 7.24 -0.89
N ARG A 65 13.23 8.31 -1.58
CA ARG A 65 13.22 9.67 -1.02
C ARG A 65 11.81 10.10 -0.56
N TYR A 66 10.74 9.61 -1.20
CA TYR A 66 9.37 9.86 -0.73
C TYR A 66 9.08 9.20 0.61
N VAL A 67 9.70 8.06 0.91
CA VAL A 67 9.60 7.39 2.22
C VAL A 67 10.22 8.28 3.29
N ASP A 68 11.44 8.78 3.06
CA ASP A 68 12.12 9.65 4.02
C ASP A 68 11.26 10.88 4.34
N GLN A 69 10.71 11.53 3.31
CA GLN A 69 9.84 12.70 3.49
C GLN A 69 8.51 12.34 4.17
N PHE A 70 7.93 11.18 3.87
CA PHE A 70 6.71 10.73 4.53
C PHE A 70 6.92 10.46 6.02
N ILE A 71 8.06 9.88 6.41
CA ILE A 71 8.40 9.67 7.82
C ILE A 71 8.60 11.01 8.52
N LEU A 72 9.40 11.91 7.94
CA LEU A 72 9.63 13.23 8.50
C LEU A 72 8.30 13.99 8.71
N HIS A 73 7.45 14.01 7.70
CA HIS A 73 6.14 14.65 7.77
C HIS A 73 5.18 13.94 8.73
N GLY A 74 5.18 12.60 8.76
CA GLY A 74 4.37 11.81 9.68
C GLY A 74 4.72 12.10 11.14
N LEU A 75 6.02 12.18 11.47
CA LEU A 75 6.50 12.53 12.81
C LEU A 75 6.17 13.98 13.21
N GLU A 76 6.15 14.91 12.25
CA GLU A 76 5.66 16.28 12.45
C GLU A 76 4.15 16.25 12.77
N LYS A 77 3.36 15.57 11.95
CA LYS A 77 1.90 15.45 12.14
C LYS A 77 1.50 14.78 13.44
N LEU A 78 2.21 13.74 13.87
CA LEU A 78 1.97 13.13 15.18
C LEU A 78 2.07 14.14 16.33
N ARG A 79 2.99 15.10 16.25
CA ARG A 79 3.19 16.10 17.29
C ARG A 79 2.14 17.20 17.22
N GLU A 80 1.92 17.74 16.03
CA GLU A 80 1.12 18.95 15.84
C GLU A 80 -0.38 18.69 15.79
N ASP A 81 -0.81 17.55 15.27
CA ASP A 81 -2.21 17.26 15.00
C ASP A 81 -2.69 16.16 15.96
N PRO A 82 -3.68 16.45 16.84
CA PRO A 82 -4.25 15.44 17.75
C PRO A 82 -4.91 14.27 17.03
N ARG A 83 -5.29 14.43 15.75
CA ARG A 83 -5.91 13.38 14.94
C ARG A 83 -5.01 12.17 14.73
N PHE A 84 -3.69 12.35 14.66
CA PHE A 84 -2.74 11.27 14.42
C PHE A 84 -2.18 10.74 15.74
N VAL A 85 -2.26 9.41 15.91
CA VAL A 85 -2.00 8.77 17.21
C VAL A 85 -0.68 8.01 17.24
N ARG A 86 -0.28 7.39 16.12
CA ARG A 86 0.99 6.67 15.99
C ARG A 86 1.41 6.51 14.54
N MET A 87 2.70 6.28 14.33
CA MET A 87 3.27 5.88 13.06
C MET A 87 3.82 4.46 13.18
N VAL A 88 3.46 3.59 12.24
CA VAL A 88 3.95 2.22 12.16
C VAL A 88 4.88 2.09 10.95
N LEU A 89 6.10 1.63 11.19
CA LEU A 89 7.15 1.41 10.20
C LEU A 89 7.31 -0.10 9.92
N PRO A 90 7.97 -0.49 8.81
CA PRO A 90 8.23 -1.89 8.49
C PRO A 90 8.88 -2.64 9.65
N GLY A 91 8.45 -3.89 9.85
CA GLY A 91 8.78 -4.68 11.03
C GLY A 91 7.86 -4.43 12.22
N ASN A 92 6.71 -3.78 12.02
CA ASN A 92 5.76 -3.37 13.07
C ASN A 92 6.41 -2.49 14.16
N VAL A 93 7.38 -1.66 13.75
CA VAL A 93 8.02 -0.72 14.66
C VAL A 93 7.09 0.48 14.85
N VAL A 94 6.71 0.77 16.09
CA VAL A 94 5.73 1.81 16.41
C VAL A 94 6.43 3.03 16.99
N VAL A 95 6.07 4.20 16.48
CA VAL A 95 6.38 5.50 17.07
C VAL A 95 5.08 6.15 17.53
N ASP A 96 4.88 6.23 18.83
CA ASP A 96 3.70 6.85 19.43
C ASP A 96 3.90 8.36 19.63
N LYS A 97 2.78 9.10 19.63
CA LYS A 97 2.77 10.56 19.85
C LYS A 97 3.46 11.01 21.14
N SER A 98 3.50 10.17 22.17
CA SER A 98 4.12 10.50 23.47
C SER A 98 5.65 10.40 23.48
N MET A 99 6.26 9.83 22.45
CA MET A 99 7.72 9.64 22.40
C MET A 99 8.46 10.95 22.17
N GLY A 100 9.64 11.08 22.76
CA GLY A 100 10.52 12.23 22.52
C GLY A 100 11.06 12.24 21.09
N VAL A 101 11.52 13.41 20.60
CA VAL A 101 12.04 13.55 19.23
C VAL A 101 13.25 12.64 18.99
N ASP A 102 14.20 12.64 19.93
CA ASP A 102 15.43 11.84 19.80
C ASP A 102 15.13 10.33 19.86
N GLU A 103 14.17 9.94 20.70
CA GLU A 103 13.68 8.56 20.81
C GLU A 103 13.04 8.11 19.49
N ALA A 104 12.11 8.91 18.95
CA ALA A 104 11.46 8.63 17.68
C ALA A 104 12.48 8.51 16.52
N GLN A 105 13.46 9.41 16.47
CA GLN A 105 14.52 9.37 15.45
C GLN A 105 15.40 8.13 15.57
N ALA A 106 15.79 7.74 16.79
CA ALA A 106 16.57 6.52 17.02
C ALA A 106 15.80 5.27 16.59
N ILE A 107 14.49 5.21 16.89
CA ILE A 107 13.60 4.13 16.45
C ILE A 107 13.55 4.05 14.93
N VAL A 108 13.29 5.17 14.24
CA VAL A 108 13.26 5.22 12.77
C VAL A 108 14.58 4.74 12.15
N ALA A 109 15.72 5.18 12.70
CA ALA A 109 17.05 4.81 12.22
C ALA A 109 17.35 3.30 12.39
N SER A 110 16.68 2.63 13.33
CA SER A 110 16.84 1.19 13.57
C SER A 110 16.06 0.28 12.59
N VAL A 111 15.15 0.85 11.80
CA VAL A 111 14.25 0.08 10.93
C VAL A 111 14.99 -0.56 9.76
N VAL A 112 14.99 -1.90 9.71
CA VAL A 112 15.62 -2.67 8.64
C VAL A 112 14.66 -2.92 7.47
N TRP A 113 14.28 -1.85 6.78
CA TRP A 113 13.27 -1.90 5.70
C TRP A 113 13.70 -2.73 4.48
N HIS A 114 15.01 -2.83 4.19
CA HIS A 114 15.56 -3.55 3.02
C HIS A 114 15.26 -5.05 3.02
N ARG A 115 14.78 -5.61 4.14
CA ARG A 115 14.35 -7.02 4.22
C ARG A 115 13.01 -7.29 3.54
N TYR A 116 12.26 -6.23 3.21
CA TYR A 116 10.94 -6.32 2.62
C TYR A 116 10.97 -5.78 1.19
N GLN A 117 10.30 -6.50 0.27
CA GLN A 117 10.29 -6.13 -1.15
C GLN A 117 9.54 -4.82 -1.40
N MET A 118 8.44 -4.59 -0.67
CA MET A 118 7.55 -3.45 -0.85
C MET A 118 7.17 -2.82 0.51
N PRO A 119 8.14 -2.23 1.24
CA PRO A 119 7.93 -1.81 2.63
C PRO A 119 6.80 -0.78 2.76
N ALA A 120 5.95 -0.95 3.78
CA ALA A 120 4.82 -0.06 4.05
C ALA A 120 4.97 0.70 5.37
N TYR A 121 4.48 1.93 5.36
CA TYR A 121 4.53 2.89 6.47
C TYR A 121 3.12 3.42 6.70
N HIS A 122 2.67 3.47 7.94
CA HIS A 122 1.29 3.78 8.27
C HIS A 122 1.24 4.93 9.27
N LEU A 123 0.73 6.08 8.85
CA LEU A 123 0.38 7.17 9.74
C LEU A 123 -1.07 6.96 10.19
N ILE A 124 -1.25 6.48 11.41
CA ILE A 124 -2.55 6.07 11.95
C ILE A 124 -3.28 7.29 12.51
N ALA A 125 -4.52 7.48 12.08
CA ALA A 125 -5.42 8.47 12.64
C ALA A 125 -6.45 7.82 13.58
N GLU A 126 -6.89 8.56 14.60
CA GLU A 126 -7.88 8.11 15.57
C GLU A 126 -9.24 7.80 14.92
N ASP A 127 -9.60 8.58 13.90
CA ASP A 127 -10.84 8.43 13.11
C ASP A 127 -10.80 7.27 12.10
N GLY A 128 -9.69 6.51 12.04
CA GLY A 128 -9.50 5.43 11.07
C GLY A 128 -9.20 5.91 9.64
N HIS A 129 -9.06 7.22 9.41
CA HIS A 129 -8.77 7.83 8.11
C HIS A 129 -7.34 8.35 8.02
N GLY A 130 -6.37 7.55 8.47
CA GLY A 130 -4.95 7.83 8.32
C GLY A 130 -4.46 7.61 6.89
N VAL A 131 -3.13 7.59 6.72
CA VAL A 131 -2.49 7.41 5.41
C VAL A 131 -1.48 6.27 5.47
N THR A 132 -1.48 5.41 4.45
CA THR A 132 -0.47 4.38 4.25
C THR A 132 0.38 4.70 3.03
N LEU A 133 1.69 4.73 3.18
CA LEU A 133 2.63 4.77 2.07
C LEU A 133 3.20 3.37 1.84
N VAL A 134 3.20 2.90 0.60
CA VAL A 134 3.90 1.68 0.19
C VAL A 134 4.94 2.02 -0.87
N ASN A 135 6.21 1.69 -0.61
CA ASN A 135 7.24 1.77 -1.64
C ASN A 135 7.22 0.49 -2.46
N ILE A 136 6.59 0.53 -3.63
CA ILE A 136 6.39 -0.65 -4.50
C ILE A 136 7.66 -0.98 -5.31
N GLY A 137 8.68 -0.13 -5.22
CA GLY A 137 9.88 -0.22 -6.05
C GLY A 137 9.57 0.05 -7.52
N VAL A 138 10.27 -0.64 -8.42
CA VAL A 138 10.14 -0.45 -9.87
C VAL A 138 9.68 -1.75 -10.51
N GLY A 139 8.71 -1.64 -11.43
CA GLY A 139 8.29 -2.73 -12.30
C GLY A 139 6.79 -3.02 -12.20
N PRO A 140 6.13 -3.31 -13.34
CA PRO A 140 4.70 -3.57 -13.37
C PRO A 140 4.31 -4.84 -12.60
N SER A 141 5.20 -5.84 -12.49
CA SER A 141 4.96 -7.05 -11.70
C SER A 141 4.76 -6.76 -10.21
N ASN A 142 5.58 -5.87 -9.62
CA ASN A 142 5.42 -5.46 -8.23
C ASN A 142 4.12 -4.67 -8.05
N ALA A 143 3.84 -3.74 -8.98
CA ALA A 143 2.62 -2.95 -8.96
C ALA A 143 1.36 -3.83 -8.98
N LYS A 144 1.31 -4.83 -9.88
CA LYS A 144 0.20 -5.80 -9.92
C LYS A 144 0.10 -6.58 -8.60
N ASN A 145 1.22 -7.16 -8.16
CA ASN A 145 1.27 -8.03 -6.99
C ASN A 145 0.79 -7.31 -5.70
N ILE A 146 1.21 -6.06 -5.48
CA ILE A 146 0.75 -5.33 -4.29
C ILE A 146 -0.72 -4.92 -4.40
N THR A 147 -1.20 -4.53 -5.59
CA THR A 147 -2.61 -4.15 -5.77
C THR A 147 -3.55 -5.35 -5.63
N ASP A 148 -3.15 -6.53 -6.10
CA ASP A 148 -3.91 -7.78 -5.95
C ASP A 148 -4.22 -8.08 -4.47
N HIS A 149 -3.26 -7.74 -3.59
CA HIS A 149 -3.37 -8.01 -2.16
C HIS A 149 -3.97 -6.84 -1.37
N LEU A 150 -3.69 -5.59 -1.74
CA LEU A 150 -4.33 -4.44 -1.10
C LEU A 150 -5.83 -4.37 -1.40
N ALA A 151 -6.28 -4.86 -2.55
CA ALA A 151 -7.68 -4.80 -2.95
C ALA A 151 -8.63 -5.48 -1.95
N VAL A 152 -8.20 -6.56 -1.28
CA VAL A 152 -9.04 -7.27 -0.30
C VAL A 152 -9.36 -6.44 0.95
N LEU A 153 -8.53 -5.42 1.24
CA LEU A 153 -8.75 -4.48 2.34
C LEU A 153 -9.74 -3.36 1.98
N ARG A 154 -10.19 -3.31 0.72
CA ARG A 154 -11.17 -2.33 0.22
C ARG A 154 -10.80 -0.87 0.54
N PRO A 155 -9.59 -0.40 0.13
CA PRO A 155 -9.19 0.97 0.36
C PRO A 155 -10.14 1.96 -0.34
N HIS A 156 -10.23 3.17 0.19
CA HIS A 156 -11.04 4.23 -0.41
C HIS A 156 -10.38 4.80 -1.68
N CYS A 157 -9.05 4.93 -1.64
CA CYS A 157 -8.26 5.40 -2.78
C CYS A 157 -6.81 4.97 -2.62
N TRP A 158 -6.15 4.65 -3.74
CA TRP A 158 -4.70 4.68 -3.84
C TRP A 158 -4.25 5.68 -4.91
N LEU A 159 -3.12 6.36 -4.68
CA LEU A 159 -2.50 7.27 -5.63
C LEU A 159 -1.06 6.87 -5.91
N MET A 160 -0.65 6.94 -7.18
CA MET A 160 0.74 6.73 -7.57
C MET A 160 1.50 8.06 -7.52
N ILE A 161 2.46 8.18 -6.60
CA ILE A 161 3.36 9.32 -6.44
C ILE A 161 4.79 8.84 -6.68
N GLY A 162 5.30 9.11 -7.87
CA GLY A 162 6.62 8.63 -8.29
C GLY A 162 7.26 9.51 -9.34
N HIS A 163 8.46 9.12 -9.76
CA HIS A 163 9.13 9.76 -10.88
C HIS A 163 8.71 9.14 -12.22
N CYS A 164 8.77 9.95 -13.27
CA CYS A 164 8.62 9.51 -14.66
C CYS A 164 9.58 10.29 -15.56
N GLY A 165 9.85 9.77 -16.76
CA GLY A 165 10.54 10.51 -17.81
C GLY A 165 9.57 11.41 -18.56
N GLY A 166 9.89 12.71 -18.67
CA GLY A 166 9.18 13.63 -19.57
C GLY A 166 9.56 13.34 -21.03
N LEU A 167 8.56 13.26 -21.92
CA LEU A 167 8.76 12.96 -23.34
C LEU A 167 8.54 14.17 -24.25
N ARG A 168 8.06 15.28 -23.70
CA ARG A 168 7.88 16.54 -24.43
C ARG A 168 9.06 17.46 -24.16
N GLN A 169 9.55 18.11 -25.21
CA GLN A 169 10.64 19.08 -25.12
C GLN A 169 10.33 20.28 -24.21
N SER A 170 9.06 20.62 -24.04
CA SER A 170 8.62 21.70 -23.16
C SER A 170 8.62 21.34 -21.67
N GLN A 171 8.81 20.07 -21.32
CA GLN A 171 8.84 19.62 -19.93
C GLN A 171 10.23 19.84 -19.33
N THR A 172 10.25 20.31 -18.09
CA THR A 172 11.46 20.51 -17.30
C THR A 172 11.48 19.53 -16.12
N ILE A 173 12.68 19.19 -15.63
CA ILE A 173 12.82 18.40 -14.41
C ILE A 173 12.12 19.13 -13.26
N GLY A 174 11.18 18.45 -12.60
CA GLY A 174 10.37 19.00 -11.53
C GLY A 174 8.91 19.27 -11.93
N ASP A 175 8.60 19.27 -13.23
CA ASP A 175 7.21 19.38 -13.69
C ASP A 175 6.39 18.16 -13.27
N TYR A 176 5.13 18.39 -12.90
CA TYR A 176 4.18 17.33 -12.59
C TYR A 176 3.43 16.85 -13.84
N VAL A 177 3.10 15.56 -13.86
CA VAL A 177 2.27 14.95 -14.90
C VAL A 177 1.02 14.37 -14.25
N LEU A 178 -0.14 14.93 -14.61
CA LEU A 178 -1.44 14.34 -14.28
C LEU A 178 -1.85 13.41 -15.42
N ALA A 179 -1.81 12.10 -15.18
CA ALA A 179 -2.25 11.12 -16.15
C ALA A 179 -3.78 11.16 -16.30
N HIS A 180 -4.26 11.40 -17.52
CA HIS A 180 -5.69 11.32 -17.87
C HIS A 180 -6.00 10.09 -18.75
N ALA A 181 -4.97 9.38 -19.20
CA ALA A 181 -5.05 8.15 -19.96
C ALA A 181 -3.74 7.35 -19.80
N TYR A 182 -3.78 6.06 -20.12
CA TYR A 182 -2.62 5.15 -20.00
C TYR A 182 -2.42 4.38 -21.31
N MET A 183 -1.20 4.44 -21.85
CA MET A 183 -0.77 3.53 -22.92
C MET A 183 -0.20 2.26 -22.27
N ARG A 184 -1.02 1.21 -22.20
CA ARG A 184 -0.64 -0.05 -21.54
C ARG A 184 0.29 -0.88 -22.43
N ARG A 185 1.58 -0.87 -22.08
CA ARG A 185 2.65 -1.73 -22.63
C ARG A 185 3.41 -2.45 -21.51
N ASP A 186 2.71 -2.69 -20.41
CA ASP A 186 3.20 -3.37 -19.21
C ASP A 186 3.27 -4.90 -19.38
N GLY A 187 2.40 -5.50 -20.20
CA GLY A 187 2.44 -6.93 -20.54
C GLY A 187 2.08 -7.87 -19.38
N ILE A 188 1.47 -7.33 -18.32
CA ILE A 188 1.15 -8.04 -17.08
C ILE A 188 -0.37 -8.31 -16.92
N LEU A 189 -1.19 -7.67 -17.76
CA LEU A 189 -2.65 -7.70 -17.73
C LEU A 189 -3.20 -7.93 -19.14
#